data_AF-A0A0C9VCQ6-F1
#
_entry.id   AF-A0A0C9VCQ6-F1
#
_cell.length_a   1.000
_cell.length_b   1.000
_cell.length_c   1.000
_cell.angle_alpha   90.00
_cell.angle_beta   90.00
_cell.angle_gamma   90.00
#
_symmetry.space_group_name_H-M   'P 1'
#
loop_
_entity.id
_entity.type
_entity.pdbx_description
1 polymer ?
#
loop_
_entity_poly.entity_id
_entity_poly.type
_entity_poly.pdbx_seq_one_letter_code
_entity_poly.pdbx_strand_id
1 'polypeptide(L)'
;MSPRAAQVSAVLQSLSEHSLSLPDFLLYILLTKESLFEPQQAQLASQTWEILDAWSCLLPSSQVLRRWVHQVAKAIYTDQVKRLTPSDVGFQFNAANASMSQIEIFSMNTLESRILEHAPDLADLVAALLVSDKALENGRVRLEEGEDDGQEIGDEEGEDEEQENGDAEEIREQPHIPPHDDEEELWTGFGTLSFEDLGLNEFSFSAVDCESDPESSGEGLTALQRK
;
A
#
# COMPACT_ATOMS: atom_id res chain seq x y z
N MET A 1 -16.46 -3.16 -39.89
CA MET A 1 -16.44 -3.13 -38.40
C MET A 1 -16.43 -4.56 -37.89
N SER A 2 -15.65 -4.87 -36.85
CA SER A 2 -15.67 -6.22 -36.24
C SER A 2 -17.08 -6.53 -35.72
N PRO A 3 -17.59 -7.77 -35.86
CA PRO A 3 -18.92 -8.14 -35.35
C PRO A 3 -19.05 -7.85 -33.84
N ARG A 4 -17.94 -7.93 -33.10
CA ARG A 4 -17.88 -7.59 -31.68
C ARG A 4 -18.09 -6.10 -31.40
N ALA A 5 -17.54 -5.22 -32.25
CA ALA A 5 -17.72 -3.77 -32.09
C ALA A 5 -19.18 -3.35 -32.31
N ALA A 6 -19.87 -4.00 -33.25
CA ALA A 6 -21.29 -3.77 -33.48
C ALA A 6 -22.16 -4.19 -32.28
N GLN A 7 -21.85 -5.35 -31.68
CA GLN A 7 -22.55 -5.83 -30.48
C GLN A 7 -22.33 -4.89 -29.28
N VAL A 8 -21.09 -4.48 -29.01
CA VAL A 8 -20.79 -3.54 -27.92
C VAL A 8 -21.51 -2.20 -28.14
N SER A 9 -21.52 -1.70 -29.37
CA SER A 9 -22.23 -0.45 -29.69
C SER A 9 -23.74 -0.56 -29.45
N ALA A 10 -24.36 -1.70 -29.79
CA ALA A 10 -25.77 -1.94 -29.53
C ALA A 10 -26.09 -1.99 -28.02
N VAL A 11 -25.21 -2.60 -27.22
CA VAL A 11 -25.37 -2.61 -25.75
C VAL A 11 -25.25 -1.21 -25.17
N LEU A 12 -24.24 -0.43 -25.60
CA LEU A 12 -24.07 0.96 -25.14
C LEU A 12 -25.26 1.84 -25.54
N GLN A 13 -25.82 1.62 -26.74
CA GLN A 13 -27.01 2.32 -27.18
C GLN A 13 -28.22 1.95 -26.29
N SER A 14 -28.43 0.67 -25.99
CA SER A 14 -29.52 0.24 -25.10
C SER A 14 -29.38 0.83 -23.69
N LEU A 15 -28.16 0.92 -23.14
CA LEU A 15 -27.92 1.60 -21.87
C LEU A 15 -28.32 3.08 -21.94
N SER A 16 -27.95 3.77 -23.02
CA SER A 16 -28.30 5.18 -23.22
C SER A 16 -29.80 5.41 -23.40
N GLU A 17 -30.52 4.48 -24.04
CA GLU A 17 -31.99 4.53 -24.20
C GLU A 17 -32.73 4.40 -22.86
N HIS A 18 -32.10 3.76 -21.87
CA HIS A 18 -32.63 3.61 -20.52
C HIS A 18 -32.08 4.63 -19.52
N SER A 19 -31.42 5.69 -20.00
CA SER A 19 -30.80 6.72 -19.15
C SER A 19 -29.80 6.17 -18.13
N LEU A 20 -29.15 5.04 -18.44
CA LEU A 20 -28.13 4.42 -17.59
C LEU A 20 -26.75 4.69 -18.18
N SER A 21 -25.86 5.23 -17.36
CA SER A 21 -24.45 5.32 -17.74
C SER A 21 -23.76 3.97 -17.56
N LEU A 22 -22.73 3.70 -18.37
CA LEU A 22 -21.92 2.49 -18.23
C LEU A 22 -21.27 2.39 -16.82
N PRO A 23 -20.71 3.46 -16.24
CA PRO A 23 -20.23 3.43 -14.86
C PRO A 23 -21.32 3.02 -13.84
N ASP A 24 -22.52 3.59 -13.93
CA ASP A 24 -23.61 3.28 -12.98
C ASP A 24 -24.03 1.81 -13.11
N PHE A 25 -24.11 1.30 -14.33
CA PHE A 25 -24.41 -0.10 -14.59
C PHE A 25 -23.35 -1.04 -14.00
N LEU A 26 -22.06 -0.73 -14.18
CA LEU A 26 -20.96 -1.52 -13.61
C LEU A 26 -20.95 -1.46 -12.08
N LEU A 27 -21.13 -0.27 -11.50
CA LEU A 27 -21.22 -0.09 -10.06
C LEU A 27 -22.43 -0.85 -9.48
N TYR A 28 -23.58 -0.81 -10.16
CA TYR A 28 -24.76 -1.55 -9.75
C TYR A 28 -24.49 -3.05 -9.73
N ILE A 29 -23.86 -3.61 -10.77
CA ILE A 29 -23.46 -5.03 -10.79
C ILE A 29 -22.51 -5.35 -9.65
N LEU A 30 -21.50 -4.52 -9.40
CA LEU A 30 -20.46 -4.80 -8.38
C LEU A 30 -20.97 -4.65 -6.94
N LEU A 31 -21.93 -3.77 -6.69
CA LEU A 31 -22.45 -3.49 -5.34
C LEU A 31 -23.67 -4.33 -4.97
N THR A 32 -24.41 -4.83 -5.96
CA THR A 32 -25.64 -5.61 -5.73
C THR A 32 -25.31 -7.03 -5.27
N LYS A 33 -25.91 -7.47 -4.16
CA LYS A 33 -25.68 -8.82 -3.60
C LYS A 33 -26.66 -9.88 -4.11
N GLU A 34 -27.24 -9.64 -5.28
CA GLU A 34 -28.19 -10.59 -5.88
C GLU A 34 -27.44 -11.71 -6.59
N SER A 35 -27.89 -12.95 -6.37
CA SER A 35 -27.27 -14.15 -6.96
C SER A 35 -27.31 -14.15 -8.50
N LEU A 36 -28.21 -13.37 -9.09
CA LEU A 36 -28.29 -13.18 -10.54
C LEU A 36 -27.00 -12.57 -11.12
N PHE A 37 -26.28 -11.76 -10.35
CA PHE A 37 -25.10 -11.03 -10.79
C PHE A 37 -23.77 -11.70 -10.42
N GLU A 38 -23.78 -12.74 -9.58
CA GLU A 38 -22.56 -13.46 -9.20
C GLU A 38 -21.70 -13.92 -10.40
N PRO A 39 -22.23 -14.50 -11.49
CA PRO A 39 -21.37 -14.90 -12.60
C PRO A 39 -20.71 -13.70 -13.30
N GLN A 40 -21.42 -12.57 -13.43
CA GLN A 40 -20.86 -11.34 -14.00
C GLN A 40 -19.84 -10.70 -13.06
N GLN A 41 -20.08 -10.72 -11.75
CA GLN A 41 -19.13 -10.26 -10.75
C GLN A 41 -17.85 -11.10 -10.77
N ALA A 42 -17.97 -12.43 -10.80
CA ALA A 42 -16.82 -13.34 -10.90
C ALA A 42 -16.03 -13.12 -12.20
N GLN A 43 -16.73 -12.91 -13.32
CA GLN A 43 -16.08 -12.59 -14.58
C GLN A 43 -15.35 -11.24 -14.53
N LEU A 44 -15.98 -10.19 -14.00
CA LEU A 44 -15.35 -8.88 -13.81
C LEU A 44 -14.13 -8.97 -12.89
N ALA A 45 -14.24 -9.70 -11.80
CA ALA A 45 -13.11 -9.95 -10.89
C ALA A 45 -11.95 -10.65 -11.62
N SER A 46 -12.24 -11.67 -12.42
CA SER A 46 -11.21 -12.39 -13.20
C SER A 46 -10.51 -11.52 -14.26
N GLN A 47 -11.20 -10.50 -14.78
CA GLN A 47 -10.70 -9.60 -15.83
C GLN A 47 -10.21 -8.26 -15.28
N THR A 48 -10.22 -8.06 -13.96
CA THR A 48 -9.89 -6.77 -13.34
C THR A 48 -8.48 -6.31 -13.73
N TRP A 49 -7.50 -7.22 -13.76
CA TRP A 49 -6.13 -6.90 -14.16
C TRP A 49 -6.05 -6.35 -15.59
N GLU A 50 -6.73 -6.98 -16.55
CA GLU A 50 -6.75 -6.52 -17.95
C GLU A 50 -7.44 -5.15 -18.09
N ILE A 51 -8.51 -4.92 -17.32
CA ILE A 51 -9.23 -3.64 -17.31
C ILE A 51 -8.34 -2.52 -16.74
N LEU A 52 -7.66 -2.78 -15.62
CA LEU A 52 -6.75 -1.82 -14.99
C LEU A 52 -5.54 -1.53 -15.90
N ASP A 53 -4.99 -2.55 -16.56
CA ASP A 53 -3.89 -2.38 -17.52
C ASP A 53 -4.32 -1.52 -18.72
N ALA A 54 -5.50 -1.79 -19.27
CA ALA A 54 -6.07 -0.96 -20.34
C ALA A 54 -6.30 0.50 -19.89
N TRP A 55 -6.79 0.71 -18.66
CA TRP A 55 -6.94 2.05 -18.09
C TRP A 55 -5.60 2.76 -17.85
N SER A 56 -4.55 2.01 -17.56
CA SER A 56 -3.20 2.55 -17.38
C SER A 56 -2.61 3.09 -18.69
N CYS A 57 -2.99 2.50 -19.83
CA CYS A 57 -2.55 2.90 -21.18
C CYS A 57 -3.27 4.15 -21.70
N LEU A 58 -4.45 4.48 -21.17
CA LEU A 58 -5.25 5.63 -21.59
C LEU A 58 -4.81 6.88 -20.80
N LEU A 59 -4.30 7.91 -21.50
CA LEU A 59 -3.70 9.10 -20.86
C LEU A 59 -4.56 9.76 -19.77
N PRO A 60 -5.86 10.05 -19.99
CA PRO A 60 -6.69 10.73 -18.99
C PRO A 60 -6.96 9.89 -17.74
N SER A 61 -7.15 8.58 -17.90
CA SER A 61 -7.42 7.65 -16.80
C SER A 61 -6.16 7.22 -16.05
N SER A 62 -5.00 7.27 -16.69
CA SER A 62 -3.73 6.84 -16.07
C SER A 62 -3.38 7.61 -14.80
N GLN A 63 -3.63 8.93 -14.75
CA GLN A 63 -3.36 9.75 -13.58
C GLN A 63 -4.33 9.47 -12.43
N VAL A 64 -5.63 9.33 -12.76
CA VAL A 64 -6.67 9.00 -11.77
C VAL A 64 -6.40 7.63 -11.18
N LEU A 65 -6.11 6.64 -12.03
CA LEU A 65 -5.77 5.29 -11.61
C LEU A 65 -4.53 5.27 -10.71
N ARG A 66 -3.45 5.97 -11.09
CA ARG A 66 -2.24 6.06 -10.25
C ARG A 66 -2.51 6.67 -8.88
N ARG A 67 -3.31 7.73 -8.81
CA ARG A 67 -3.69 8.34 -7.52
C ARG A 67 -4.50 7.39 -6.67
N TRP A 68 -5.48 6.70 -7.26
CA TRP A 68 -6.28 5.70 -6.56
C TRP A 68 -5.43 4.54 -6.04
N VAL A 69 -4.57 3.95 -6.89
CA VAL A 69 -3.63 2.89 -6.48
C VAL A 69 -2.73 3.36 -5.32
N HIS A 70 -2.19 4.58 -5.41
CA HIS A 70 -1.37 5.14 -4.33
C HIS A 70 -2.14 5.29 -3.01
N GLN A 71 -3.39 5.76 -3.06
CA GLN A 71 -4.24 5.88 -1.86
C GLN A 71 -4.55 4.52 -1.24
N VAL A 72 -4.90 3.53 -2.05
CA VAL A 72 -5.17 2.16 -1.59
C VAL A 72 -3.92 1.55 -0.97
N ALA A 73 -2.77 1.61 -1.65
CA ALA A 73 -1.50 1.09 -1.14
C ALA A 73 -1.12 1.78 0.17
N LYS A 74 -1.22 3.13 0.24
CA LYS A 74 -0.96 3.89 1.47
C LYS A 74 -1.86 3.44 2.62
N ALA A 75 -3.15 3.23 2.37
CA ALA A 75 -4.09 2.77 3.39
C ALA A 75 -3.71 1.37 3.92
N ILE A 76 -3.39 0.43 3.02
CA ILE A 76 -2.95 -0.92 3.37
C ILE A 76 -1.67 -0.89 4.20
N TYR A 77 -0.63 -0.18 3.74
CA TYR A 77 0.64 -0.09 4.47
C TYR A 77 0.47 0.60 5.83
N THR A 78 -0.37 1.65 5.90
CA THR A 78 -0.66 2.33 7.17
C THR A 78 -1.34 1.39 8.16
N ASP A 79 -2.31 0.59 7.69
CA ASP A 79 -2.98 -0.42 8.52
C ASP A 79 -2.00 -1.51 9.00
N GLN A 80 -1.12 -1.98 8.12
CA GLN A 80 -0.10 -2.96 8.49
C GLN A 80 0.92 -2.41 9.50
N VAL A 81 1.38 -1.17 9.32
CA VAL A 81 2.22 -0.50 10.33
C VAL A 81 1.48 -0.40 11.67
N LYS A 82 0.20 -0.01 11.66
CA LYS A 82 -0.62 0.04 12.88
C LYS A 82 -0.76 -1.32 13.56
N ARG A 83 -0.73 -2.43 12.82
CA ARG A 83 -0.73 -3.79 13.39
C ARG A 83 0.61 -4.19 13.98
N LEU A 84 1.72 -3.60 13.54
CA LEU A 84 3.05 -3.83 14.13
C LEU A 84 3.30 -2.98 15.37
N THR A 85 2.72 -1.78 15.44
CA THR A 85 2.90 -0.85 16.58
C THR A 85 2.39 -1.27 17.95
N PRO A 86 1.49 -2.26 18.16
CA PRO A 86 1.07 -2.67 19.50
C PRO A 86 2.21 -3.30 20.31
N SER A 87 2.17 -3.14 21.64
CA SER A 87 3.22 -3.61 22.56
C SER A 87 3.36 -5.14 22.60
N ASP A 88 2.29 -5.88 22.29
CA ASP A 88 2.27 -7.34 22.19
C ASP A 88 2.99 -7.86 20.93
N VAL A 89 2.94 -7.09 19.84
CA VAL A 89 3.63 -7.40 18.57
C VAL A 89 5.10 -6.97 18.60
N GLY A 90 5.50 -6.18 19.60
CA GLY A 90 6.91 -6.06 20.00
C GLY A 90 7.76 -5.11 19.15
N PHE A 91 7.15 -4.31 18.26
CA PHE A 91 7.89 -3.26 17.52
C PHE A 91 8.02 -1.95 18.31
N GLN A 92 7.44 -1.85 19.51
CA GLN A 92 7.74 -0.77 20.44
C GLN A 92 9.02 -1.09 21.19
N PHE A 93 10.17 -0.77 20.61
CA PHE A 93 11.45 -0.85 21.32
C PHE A 93 11.74 0.49 22.01
N ASN A 94 11.56 0.55 23.33
CA ASN A 94 12.10 1.63 24.14
C ASN A 94 13.47 1.22 24.67
N ALA A 95 14.53 1.67 23.99
CA ALA A 95 15.92 1.34 24.32
C ALA A 95 16.30 1.71 25.77
N ALA A 96 15.71 2.77 26.33
CA ALA A 96 16.02 3.24 27.67
C ALA A 96 15.45 2.35 28.78
N ASN A 97 14.38 1.60 28.49
CA ASN A 97 13.66 0.77 29.47
C ASN A 97 13.68 -0.74 29.13
N ALA A 98 14.39 -1.14 28.07
CA ALA A 98 14.44 -2.53 27.64
C ALA A 98 15.20 -3.38 28.65
N SER A 99 14.53 -4.39 29.24
CA SER A 99 15.21 -5.40 30.04
C SER A 99 16.07 -6.30 29.15
N MET A 100 17.11 -6.92 29.72
CA MET A 100 17.98 -7.84 28.96
C MET A 100 17.19 -9.01 28.33
N SER A 101 16.13 -9.47 29.00
CA SER A 101 15.19 -10.45 28.47
C SER A 101 14.33 -9.93 27.30
N GLN A 102 14.00 -8.63 27.27
CA GLN A 102 13.30 -8.01 26.14
C GLN A 102 14.22 -7.83 24.93
N ILE A 103 15.51 -7.57 25.17
CA ILE A 103 16.53 -7.50 24.11
C ILE A 103 16.74 -8.88 23.47
N GLU A 104 16.77 -9.96 24.26
CA GLU A 104 16.85 -11.34 23.74
C GLU A 104 15.61 -11.75 22.91
N ILE A 105 14.41 -11.30 23.32
CA ILE A 105 13.16 -11.53 22.58
C ILE A 105 13.11 -10.68 21.30
N PHE A 106 13.80 -9.54 21.28
CA PHE A 106 14.03 -8.70 20.10
C PHE A 106 15.07 -9.31 19.15
N SER A 107 15.03 -10.64 18.98
CA SER A 107 15.83 -11.31 17.96
C SER A 107 15.28 -10.98 16.58
N MET A 108 16.20 -10.74 15.62
CA MET A 108 15.84 -10.39 14.24
C MET A 108 14.89 -11.44 13.62
N ASN A 109 15.07 -12.71 13.94
CA ASN A 109 14.24 -13.81 13.45
C ASN A 109 12.78 -13.72 13.95
N THR A 110 12.58 -13.27 15.19
CA THR A 110 11.23 -13.08 15.77
C THR A 110 10.57 -11.85 15.16
N LEU A 111 11.35 -10.79 14.93
CA LEU A 111 10.88 -9.57 14.28
C LEU A 111 10.44 -9.87 12.84
N GLU A 112 11.28 -10.53 12.05
CA GLU A 112 10.98 -10.96 10.69
C GLU A 112 9.69 -11.79 10.61
N SER A 113 9.58 -12.81 11.46
CA SER A 113 8.38 -13.66 11.51
C SER A 113 7.11 -12.84 11.78
N ARG A 114 7.18 -11.85 12.67
CA ARG A 114 6.05 -10.97 12.99
C ARG A 114 5.73 -9.96 11.89
N ILE A 115 6.73 -9.45 11.16
CA ILE A 115 6.48 -8.62 9.97
C ILE A 115 5.77 -9.45 8.90
N LEU A 116 6.24 -10.67 8.62
CA LEU A 116 5.64 -11.54 7.62
C LEU A 116 4.20 -11.94 7.99
N GLU A 117 3.91 -12.12 9.27
CA GLU A 117 2.57 -12.47 9.76
C GLU A 117 1.59 -11.28 9.72
N HIS A 118 2.00 -10.11 10.22
CA HIS A 118 1.09 -8.99 10.45
C HIS A 118 1.13 -7.91 9.37
N ALA A 119 2.21 -7.86 8.58
CA ALA A 119 2.49 -6.83 7.59
C ALA A 119 3.14 -7.40 6.31
N PRO A 120 2.52 -8.40 5.64
CA PRO A 120 3.13 -9.09 4.50
C PRO A 120 3.38 -8.17 3.30
N ASP A 121 2.45 -7.25 2.98
CA ASP A 121 2.62 -6.34 1.83
C ASP A 121 3.71 -5.29 2.10
N LEU A 122 3.87 -4.87 3.36
CA LEU A 122 4.97 -4.01 3.78
C LEU A 122 6.31 -4.75 3.73
N ALA A 123 6.34 -6.02 4.12
CA ALA A 123 7.53 -6.87 4.01
C ALA A 123 8.02 -6.97 2.56
N ASP A 124 7.09 -7.21 1.63
CA ASP A 124 7.38 -7.28 0.19
C ASP A 124 7.90 -5.93 -0.34
N LEU A 125 7.28 -4.82 0.06
CA LEU A 125 7.76 -3.48 -0.30
C LEU A 125 9.19 -3.24 0.20
N VAL A 126 9.48 -3.57 1.46
CA VAL A 126 10.82 -3.42 2.04
C VAL A 126 11.82 -4.33 1.31
N ALA A 127 11.47 -5.58 1.02
CA ALA A 127 12.32 -6.48 0.25
C ALA A 127 12.65 -5.92 -1.14
N ALA A 128 11.65 -5.38 -1.85
CA ALA A 128 11.85 -4.73 -3.15
C ALA A 128 12.76 -3.49 -3.06
N LEU A 129 12.61 -2.68 -2.00
CA LEU A 129 13.47 -1.51 -1.76
C LEU A 129 14.91 -1.92 -1.43
N LEU A 130 15.11 -2.98 -0.64
CA LEU A 130 16.45 -3.48 -0.31
C LEU A 130 17.15 -4.09 -1.53
N VAL A 131 16.43 -4.79 -2.41
CA VAL A 131 16.98 -5.31 -3.68
C VAL A 131 17.34 -4.18 -4.64
N SER A 132 16.63 -3.05 -4.60
CA SER A 132 16.93 -1.91 -5.47
C SER A 132 18.25 -1.20 -5.12
N ASP A 133 18.81 -1.46 -3.94
CA ASP A 133 20.16 -1.04 -3.57
C ASP A 133 21.20 -2.09 -4.02
N LYS A 134 21.98 -1.75 -5.05
CA LYS A 134 23.04 -2.61 -5.60
C LYS A 134 24.09 -3.04 -4.56
N ALA A 135 24.25 -2.30 -3.46
CA ALA A 135 25.16 -2.69 -2.39
C ALA A 135 24.63 -3.86 -1.55
N LEU A 136 23.31 -3.95 -1.37
CA LEU A 136 22.65 -5.00 -0.60
C LEU A 136 22.38 -6.27 -1.43
N GLU A 137 22.22 -6.14 -2.74
CA GLU A 137 22.11 -7.27 -3.68
C GLU A 137 23.32 -8.22 -3.58
N ASN A 138 24.53 -7.67 -3.43
CA ASN A 138 25.77 -8.45 -3.28
C ASN A 138 25.93 -9.16 -1.93
N GLY A 139 25.25 -8.67 -0.88
CA GLY A 139 25.29 -9.28 0.46
C GLY A 139 24.46 -10.56 0.55
N ARG A 140 23.35 -10.65 -0.20
CA ARG A 140 22.48 -11.82 -0.26
C ARG A 140 23.08 -12.98 -1.05
N VAL A 141 23.71 -12.70 -2.18
CA VAL A 141 24.42 -13.73 -2.98
C VAL A 141 25.50 -14.42 -2.14
N ARG A 142 26.20 -13.67 -1.27
CA ARG A 142 27.21 -14.24 -0.36
C ARG A 142 26.65 -15.10 0.77
N LEU A 143 25.39 -14.90 1.17
CA LEU A 143 24.75 -15.70 2.22
C LEU A 143 24.15 -16.99 1.66
N GLU A 144 23.70 -16.99 0.39
CA GLU A 144 23.24 -18.22 -0.29
C GLU A 144 24.42 -19.11 -0.74
N GLU A 145 25.61 -18.55 -0.94
CA GLU A 145 26.84 -19.28 -1.30
C GLU A 145 27.71 -19.69 -0.09
N GLY A 146 27.22 -19.48 1.15
CA GLY A 146 28.04 -19.54 2.37
C GLY A 146 27.63 -20.58 3.43
N GLU A 147 26.85 -21.60 3.09
CA GLU A 147 26.54 -22.74 3.98
C GLU A 147 27.05 -24.07 3.40
N ASP A 148 28.34 -24.15 3.10
CA ASP A 148 29.07 -25.43 3.05
C ASP A 148 30.56 -25.18 3.31
N ASP A 149 30.98 -25.38 4.55
CA ASP A 149 32.29 -25.96 4.86
C ASP A 149 32.30 -26.36 6.34
N GLY A 150 31.70 -27.53 6.58
CA GLY A 150 32.16 -28.35 7.68
C GLY A 150 33.54 -28.89 7.33
N GLN A 151 34.60 -28.38 7.97
CA GLN A 151 35.86 -29.12 8.04
C GLN A 151 36.54 -28.98 9.42
N GLU A 152 36.65 -30.15 10.05
CA GLU A 152 37.45 -30.47 11.23
C GLU A 152 38.93 -30.08 11.10
N ILE A 153 39.46 -29.63 12.24
CA ILE A 153 40.74 -30.04 12.89
C ILE A 153 41.99 -30.10 12.00
N GLY A 154 42.93 -29.22 12.32
CA GLY A 154 44.36 -29.39 12.04
C GLY A 154 45.19 -28.66 13.08
N ASP A 155 45.67 -29.39 14.08
CA ASP A 155 46.72 -28.97 14.99
C ASP A 155 48.00 -28.67 14.18
N GLU A 156 48.56 -27.47 14.32
CA GLU A 156 49.99 -27.24 14.09
C GLU A 156 50.56 -26.38 15.23
N GLU A 157 51.33 -27.06 16.08
CA GLU A 157 52.31 -26.50 16.99
C GLU A 157 53.37 -25.70 16.20
N GLY A 158 53.80 -24.55 16.72
CA GLY A 158 55.01 -23.92 16.19
C GLY A 158 55.27 -22.47 16.60
N GLU A 159 56.02 -22.34 17.69
CA GLU A 159 57.10 -21.35 17.89
C GLU A 159 56.76 -19.93 18.38
N ASP A 160 57.23 -19.73 19.62
CA ASP A 160 57.53 -18.50 20.34
C ASP A 160 58.14 -17.38 19.48
N GLU A 161 57.60 -16.17 19.59
CA GLU A 161 58.43 -14.97 19.71
C GLU A 161 57.81 -14.00 20.74
N GLU A 162 58.50 -13.88 21.87
CA GLU A 162 58.33 -12.84 22.88
C GLU A 162 58.59 -11.45 22.26
N GLN A 163 57.63 -10.54 22.34
CA GLN A 163 57.92 -9.11 22.26
C GLN A 163 57.14 -8.33 23.32
N GLU A 164 57.86 -8.16 24.43
CA GLU A 164 57.65 -7.22 25.52
C GLU A 164 57.86 -5.77 25.02
N ASN A 165 56.84 -4.91 25.18
CA ASN A 165 56.91 -3.56 25.77
C ASN A 165 55.86 -2.59 25.20
N GLY A 166 55.20 -1.84 26.09
CA GLY A 166 54.84 -0.46 25.80
C GLY A 166 53.44 -0.01 26.24
N ASP A 167 53.34 0.42 27.50
CA ASP A 167 52.25 1.21 28.07
C ASP A 167 51.73 2.35 27.17
N ALA A 168 50.40 2.51 27.13
CA ALA A 168 49.73 3.81 27.30
C ALA A 168 48.20 3.62 27.38
N GLU A 169 47.67 3.70 28.60
CA GLU A 169 46.25 3.99 28.83
C GLU A 169 45.91 5.38 28.28
N GLU A 170 45.02 5.45 27.29
CA GLU A 170 44.35 6.69 26.90
C GLU A 170 42.89 6.61 27.37
N ILE A 171 42.64 7.11 28.58
CA ILE A 171 41.31 7.33 29.12
C ILE A 171 40.67 8.46 28.29
N ARG A 172 39.80 8.10 27.34
CA ARG A 172 38.91 9.05 26.67
C ARG A 172 37.83 9.49 27.65
N GLU A 173 37.91 10.75 28.08
CA GLU A 173 36.83 11.45 28.76
C GLU A 173 35.55 11.39 27.91
N GLN A 174 34.51 10.74 28.41
CA GLN A 174 33.18 10.82 27.82
C GLN A 174 32.60 12.22 28.07
N PRO A 175 31.95 12.84 27.08
CA PRO A 175 31.25 14.10 27.28
C PRO A 175 30.07 13.87 28.23
N HIS A 176 30.07 14.61 29.34
CA HIS A 176 28.97 14.69 30.28
C HIS A 176 27.74 15.28 29.56
N ILE A 177 26.82 14.42 29.14
CA ILE A 177 25.50 14.84 28.65
C ILE A 177 24.65 15.13 29.91
N PRO A 178 24.15 16.36 30.12
CA PRO A 178 23.26 16.64 31.24
C PRO A 178 21.93 15.89 31.04
N PRO A 179 21.29 15.41 32.14
CA PRO A 179 19.97 14.80 32.06
C PRO A 179 18.98 15.83 31.52
N HIS A 180 18.38 15.53 30.36
CA HIS A 180 17.35 16.33 29.74
C HIS A 180 16.00 15.74 30.16
N ASP A 181 15.41 16.28 31.24
CA ASP A 181 14.19 15.76 31.88
C ASP A 181 12.88 16.14 31.15
N ASP A 182 12.91 16.48 29.86
CA ASP A 182 11.77 17.07 29.14
C ASP A 182 11.41 16.35 27.82
N GLU A 183 11.49 15.02 27.74
CA GLU A 183 11.16 14.28 26.49
C GLU A 183 9.78 13.59 26.48
N GLU A 184 8.95 13.73 27.52
CA GLU A 184 7.61 13.11 27.55
C GLU A 184 6.55 13.82 26.68
N GLU A 185 6.83 15.01 26.13
CA GLU A 185 5.86 15.77 25.33
C GLU A 185 5.99 15.60 23.81
N LEU A 186 7.06 14.98 23.29
CA LEU A 186 7.26 14.93 21.83
C LEU A 186 6.43 13.85 21.13
N TRP A 187 6.03 12.80 21.83
CA TRP A 187 5.30 11.65 21.25
C TRP A 187 3.80 11.66 21.53
N THR A 188 3.32 12.48 22.46
CA THR A 188 1.87 12.66 22.72
C THR A 188 1.19 13.56 21.69
N GLY A 189 1.98 14.27 20.87
CA GLY A 189 1.50 15.14 19.79
C GLY A 189 1.18 14.42 18.46
N PHE A 190 1.37 13.10 18.36
CA PHE A 190 0.77 12.33 17.27
C PHE A 190 -0.73 12.21 17.53
N GLY A 191 -1.44 13.29 17.18
CA GLY A 191 -2.89 13.35 17.18
C GLY A 191 -3.44 12.08 16.55
N THR A 192 -4.42 11.48 17.21
CA THR A 192 -5.27 10.47 16.62
C THR A 192 -5.87 11.08 15.36
N LEU A 193 -5.24 10.84 14.19
CA LEU A 193 -5.80 11.21 12.90
C LEU A 193 -7.14 10.48 12.84
N SER A 194 -8.23 11.24 13.04
CA SER A 194 -9.55 10.66 12.94
C SER A 194 -9.76 10.28 11.48
N PHE A 195 -10.69 9.36 11.25
CA PHE A 195 -11.06 8.98 9.88
C PHE A 195 -11.49 10.20 9.04
N GLU A 196 -11.90 11.32 9.67
CA GLU A 196 -12.25 12.57 9.02
C GLU A 196 -11.04 13.36 8.51
N ASP A 197 -9.87 13.26 9.18
CA ASP A 197 -8.63 13.95 8.76
C ASP A 197 -8.01 13.36 7.49
N LEU A 198 -8.41 12.15 7.11
CA LEU A 198 -7.95 11.47 5.88
C LEU A 198 -8.74 11.90 4.62
N GLY A 199 -9.69 12.83 4.73
CA GLY A 199 -10.44 13.35 3.57
C GLY A 199 -11.31 12.30 2.87
N LEU A 200 -11.65 11.20 3.55
CA LEU A 200 -12.45 10.11 3.00
C LEU A 200 -13.96 10.41 3.00
N ASN A 201 -14.39 11.60 3.43
CA ASN A 201 -15.81 11.95 3.58
C ASN A 201 -16.40 12.85 2.47
N GLU A 202 -15.64 13.18 1.42
CA GLU A 202 -16.11 14.10 0.35
C GLU A 202 -16.30 13.47 -1.03
N PHE A 203 -16.66 12.18 -1.09
CA PHE A 203 -17.49 11.70 -2.20
C PHE A 203 -18.95 11.62 -1.77
N SER A 204 -19.46 12.77 -1.32
CA SER A 204 -20.88 13.06 -1.48
C SER A 204 -21.11 13.15 -2.98
N PHE A 205 -21.67 12.10 -3.57
CA PHE A 205 -22.34 12.21 -4.86
C PHE A 205 -23.46 13.22 -4.68
N SER A 206 -23.15 14.51 -4.86
CA SER A 206 -24.17 15.53 -5.01
C SER A 206 -25.02 15.09 -6.19
N ALA A 207 -26.26 14.71 -5.90
CA ALA A 207 -27.28 14.49 -6.90
C ALA A 207 -27.22 15.67 -7.88
N VAL A 208 -26.98 15.37 -9.14
CA VAL A 208 -27.15 16.35 -10.20
C VAL A 208 -28.65 16.56 -10.29
N ASP A 209 -29.14 17.60 -9.61
CA ASP A 209 -30.47 18.13 -9.84
C ASP A 209 -30.50 18.66 -11.27
N CYS A 210 -30.99 17.82 -12.18
CA CYS A 210 -31.39 18.23 -13.52
C CYS A 210 -32.65 19.10 -13.39
N GLU A 211 -32.46 20.38 -13.04
CA GLU A 211 -33.47 21.40 -13.29
C GLU A 211 -33.74 21.43 -14.80
N SER A 212 -34.89 20.85 -15.16
CA SER A 212 -35.40 20.87 -16.52
C SER A 212 -36.10 22.22 -16.72
N ASP A 213 -35.50 23.11 -17.48
CA ASP A 213 -36.15 24.31 -18.01
C ASP A 213 -37.41 23.92 -18.82
N PRO A 214 -38.62 24.38 -18.45
CA PRO A 214 -39.83 24.03 -19.17
C PRO A 214 -40.38 25.20 -19.97
N GLU A 215 -39.61 25.94 -20.78
CA GLU A 215 -40.20 26.94 -21.68
C GLU A 215 -39.43 27.11 -23.00
N SER A 216 -39.85 26.39 -24.04
CA SER A 216 -39.89 26.91 -25.42
C SER A 216 -40.51 25.87 -26.37
N SER A 217 -41.82 25.77 -26.36
CA SER A 217 -42.56 25.25 -27.52
C SER A 217 -43.69 26.22 -27.81
N GLY A 218 -43.31 27.29 -28.52
CA GLY A 218 -44.23 28.22 -29.13
C GLY A 218 -45.12 27.51 -30.15
N GLU A 219 -46.41 27.70 -29.95
CA GLU A 219 -47.52 27.22 -30.73
C GLU A 219 -47.45 27.70 -32.19
N GLY A 220 -47.46 26.76 -33.13
CA GLY A 220 -47.73 27.01 -34.55
C GLY A 220 -49.13 26.54 -34.89
N LEU A 221 -50.10 27.44 -34.71
CA LEU A 221 -51.53 27.26 -34.98
C LEU A 221 -51.86 26.94 -36.44
N THR A 222 -53.02 26.30 -36.56
CA THR A 222 -53.70 25.71 -37.70
C THR A 222 -54.34 26.71 -38.68
N ALA A 223 -54.72 26.14 -39.84
CA ALA A 223 -55.84 26.51 -40.70
C ALA A 223 -55.65 27.60 -41.77
N LEU A 224 -55.67 27.17 -43.04
CA LEU A 224 -56.33 27.94 -44.09
C LEU A 224 -56.99 27.00 -45.12
N GLN A 225 -58.30 26.79 -44.97
CA GLN A 225 -59.21 26.48 -46.07
C GLN A 225 -59.65 27.79 -46.73
N ARG A 226 -59.56 27.86 -48.06
CA ARG A 226 -60.52 28.45 -49.04
C ARG A 226 -59.79 28.98 -50.28
N LYS A 227 -59.94 28.30 -51.42
CA LYS A 227 -60.96 28.67 -52.43
C LYS A 227 -61.13 27.53 -53.43
#